data_AF-A0A165T5E6-F1
#
_entry.id   AF-A0A165T5E6-F1
#
_cell.length_a   1.000
_cell.length_b   1.000
_cell.length_c   1.000
_cell.angle_alpha   90.00
_cell.angle_beta   90.00
_cell.angle_gamma   90.00
#
_symmetry.space_group_name_H-M   'P 1'
#
loop_
_entity.id
_entity.type
_entity.pdbx_description
1 polymer ?
#
loop_
_entity_poly.entity_id
_entity_poly.type
_entity_poly.pdbx_seq_one_letter_code
_entity_poly.pdbx_strand_id
1 'polypeptide(L)'
;MDWKVFLTVFAAVFIAELGDKTQLATMLFATDKEVSKYTVFFAASAALIVASALGVLAGALLAEYINEKYLHYAAGIGFIGIGVYTLYHAH
;
A
#
# COMPACT_ATOMS: atom_id res chain seq x y z
N MET A 1 -18.01 -3.21 -14.70
CA MET A 1 -17.22 -3.40 -13.47
C MET A 1 -18.17 -3.72 -12.35
N ASP A 2 -17.88 -4.74 -11.54
CA ASP A 2 -18.72 -5.08 -10.41
C ASP A 2 -18.53 -4.02 -9.33
N TRP A 3 -19.46 -3.06 -9.24
CA TRP A 3 -19.37 -1.91 -8.33
C TRP A 3 -19.16 -2.32 -6.88
N LYS A 4 -19.65 -3.52 -6.52
CA LYS A 4 -19.42 -4.15 -5.22
C LYS A 4 -17.93 -4.42 -4.98
N VAL A 5 -17.23 -5.01 -5.95
CA VAL A 5 -15.80 -5.33 -5.83
C VAL A 5 -14.98 -4.04 -5.72
N PHE A 6 -15.30 -3.04 -6.55
CA PHE A 6 -14.63 -1.73 -6.49
C PHE A 6 -14.75 -1.10 -5.10
N LEU A 7 -15.97 -0.99 -4.56
CA LEU A 7 -16.19 -0.39 -3.25
C LEU A 7 -15.53 -1.19 -2.12
N THR A 8 -15.59 -2.52 -2.17
CA THR A 8 -14.94 -3.37 -1.17
C THR A 8 -13.43 -3.18 -1.16
N VAL A 9 -12.78 -3.20 -2.32
CA VAL A 9 -11.33 -3.01 -2.43
C VAL A 9 -10.96 -1.58 -2.03
N PHE A 10 -11.71 -0.57 -2.49
CA PHE A 10 -11.48 0.83 -2.12
C PHE A 10 -11.57 1.01 -0.60
N ALA A 11 -12.63 0.53 0.04
CA ALA A 11 -12.80 0.67 1.49
C ALA A 11 -11.73 -0.09 2.28
N ALA A 12 -11.39 -1.31 1.86
CA ALA A 12 -10.35 -2.10 2.51
C ALA A 12 -8.98 -1.41 2.46
N VAL A 13 -8.57 -0.95 1.28
CA VAL A 13 -7.29 -0.24 1.09
C VAL A 13 -7.33 1.11 1.80
N PHE A 14 -8.43 1.85 1.71
CA PHE A 14 -8.58 3.15 2.38
C PHE A 14 -8.40 3.04 3.89
N ILE A 15 -9.02 2.04 4.53
CA ILE A 15 -8.86 1.80 5.97
C ILE A 15 -7.44 1.33 6.30
N ALA A 16 -6.87 0.42 5.50
CA ALA A 16 -5.53 -0.12 5.73
C ALA A 16 -4.43 0.94 5.64
N GLU A 17 -4.58 1.91 4.74
CA GLU A 17 -3.61 2.98 4.52
C GLU A 17 -3.86 4.23 5.39
N LEU A 18 -4.99 4.29 6.11
CA LEU A 18 -5.38 5.48 6.86
C LEU A 18 -4.38 5.78 8.00
N GLY A 19 -3.71 6.92 7.92
CA GLY A 19 -2.77 7.36 8.94
C GLY A 19 -1.37 6.74 8.81
N ASP A 20 -1.05 6.12 7.68
CA ASP A 20 0.32 5.68 7.42
C ASP A 20 1.32 6.86 7.36
N LYS A 21 2.59 6.56 7.62
CA LYS A 21 3.73 7.48 7.56
C LYS A 21 3.79 8.22 6.22
N THR A 22 3.44 7.58 5.11
CA THR A 22 3.41 8.21 3.80
C THR A 22 2.33 9.30 3.69
N GLN A 23 1.15 9.08 4.30
CA GLN A 23 0.08 10.09 4.34
C GLN A 23 0.47 11.29 5.21
N LEU A 24 1.08 11.03 6.38
CA LEU A 24 1.60 12.09 7.25
C LEU A 24 2.69 12.91 6.54
N ALA A 25 3.64 12.26 5.85
CA ALA A 25 4.66 12.95 5.07
C ALA A 25 4.04 13.81 3.95
N THR A 26 3.04 13.28 3.24
CA THR A 26 2.32 14.02 2.19
C THR A 26 1.61 15.25 2.76
N MET A 27 0.99 15.12 3.94
CA MET A 27 0.34 16.25 4.64
C MET A 27 1.36 17.33 5.03
N LEU A 28 2.54 16.93 5.54
CA LEU A 28 3.62 17.85 5.88
C LEU A 28 4.09 18.64 4.64
N PHE A 29 4.34 17.95 3.52
CA PHE A 29 4.68 18.62 2.26
C PHE A 29 3.57 19.53 1.73
N ALA A 30 2.30 19.16 1.91
CA ALA A 30 1.17 19.99 1.49
C ALA A 30 0.95 21.24 2.37
N THR A 31 1.51 21.24 3.58
CA THR A 31 1.45 22.36 4.52
C THR A 31 2.64 23.32 4.35
N ASP A 32 3.69 22.87 3.66
CA ASP A 32 4.81 23.72 3.26
C ASP A 32 4.32 24.85 2.33
N LYS A 33 4.74 26.08 2.61
CA LYS A 33 4.35 27.26 1.85
C LYS A 33 5.13 27.42 0.54
N GLU A 34 6.28 26.78 0.42
CA GLU A 34 7.13 26.86 -0.78
C GLU A 34 6.66 25.89 -1.88
N VAL A 35 5.85 24.89 -1.53
CA VAL A 35 5.37 23.86 -2.45
C VAL A 35 3.88 24.02 -2.73
N SER A 36 3.50 24.04 -4.00
CA SER A 36 2.08 24.07 -4.37
C SER A 36 1.37 22.78 -3.96
N LYS A 37 0.20 22.92 -3.33
CA LYS A 37 -0.67 21.80 -2.93
C LYS A 37 -1.03 20.87 -4.09
N TYR A 38 -1.20 21.44 -5.29
CA TYR A 38 -1.49 20.66 -6.49
C TYR A 38 -0.28 19.81 -6.91
N THR A 39 0.93 20.35 -6.80
CA THR A 39 2.15 19.61 -7.09
C THR A 39 2.32 18.43 -6.13
N VAL A 40 2.09 18.65 -4.83
CA VAL A 40 2.13 17.57 -3.84
C VAL A 40 1.08 16.50 -4.14
N PHE A 41 -0.14 16.91 -4.47
CA PHE A 41 -1.23 15.98 -4.82
C PHE A 41 -0.86 15.10 -6.02
N PHE A 42 -0.40 15.70 -7.12
CA PHE A 42 -0.05 14.93 -8.32
C PHE A 42 1.19 14.07 -8.11
N ALA A 43 2.21 14.56 -7.38
CA ALA A 43 3.41 13.80 -7.09
C ALA A 43 3.11 12.58 -6.20
N ALA A 44 2.37 12.76 -5.11
CA ALA A 44 1.99 11.67 -4.22
C ALA A 44 1.07 10.66 -4.93
N SER A 45 0.09 11.14 -5.71
CA SER A 45 -0.80 10.28 -6.49
C SER A 45 -0.03 9.47 -7.54
N ALA A 46 0.89 10.10 -8.27
CA ALA A 46 1.72 9.40 -9.25
C ALA A 46 2.63 8.37 -8.58
N ALA A 47 3.25 8.72 -7.46
CA ALA A 47 4.06 7.78 -6.68
C ALA A 47 3.26 6.55 -6.24
N LEU A 48 2.04 6.76 -5.72
CA LEU A 48 1.14 5.67 -5.31
C LEU A 48 0.75 4.77 -6.50
N ILE A 49 0.37 5.37 -7.63
CA ILE A 49 0.01 4.62 -8.85
C ILE A 49 1.20 3.79 -9.34
N VAL A 50 2.40 4.39 -9.41
CA VAL A 50 3.61 3.70 -9.86
C VAL A 50 3.99 2.56 -8.92
N ALA A 51 4.00 2.80 -7.61
CA ALA A 51 4.30 1.78 -6.61
C ALA A 51 3.30 0.62 -6.66
N SER A 52 2.01 0.93 -6.78
CA SER A 52 0.94 -0.07 -6.90
C SER A 52 1.07 -0.87 -8.20
N ALA A 53 1.33 -0.21 -9.32
CA ALA A 53 1.51 -0.86 -10.62
C ALA A 53 2.71 -1.81 -10.59
N LEU A 54 3.84 -1.38 -10.03
CA LEU A 54 5.02 -2.23 -9.87
C LEU A 54 4.73 -3.44 -8.96
N GLY A 55 4.02 -3.23 -7.85
CA GLY A 55 3.61 -4.30 -6.95
C GLY A 55 2.69 -5.33 -7.63
N VAL A 56 1.69 -4.87 -8.37
CA VAL A 56 0.78 -5.74 -9.13
C VAL A 56 1.52 -6.49 -10.25
N LEU A 57 2.39 -5.82 -11.00
CA LEU A 57 3.19 -6.47 -12.05
C LEU A 57 4.11 -7.55 -11.46
N ALA A 58 4.85 -7.24 -10.39
CA ALA A 58 5.71 -8.20 -9.74
C ALA A 58 4.91 -9.40 -9.18
N GLY A 59 3.77 -9.14 -8.54
CA GLY A 59 2.87 -10.17 -8.03
C GLY A 59 2.30 -11.05 -9.13
N ALA A 60 1.87 -10.45 -10.25
CA ALA A 60 1.35 -11.18 -11.41
C ALA A 60 2.42 -12.08 -12.04
N LEU A 61 3.64 -11.56 -12.23
CA LEU A 61 4.76 -12.36 -12.75
C LEU A 61 5.09 -13.52 -11.82
N LEU A 62 5.14 -13.30 -10.50
CA LEU A 62 5.38 -14.38 -9.53
C LEU A 62 4.27 -15.44 -9.54
N ALA A 63 3.02 -15.04 -9.76
CA ALA A 63 1.89 -15.96 -9.84
C ALA A 63 1.93 -16.88 -11.07
N GLU A 64 2.67 -16.52 -12.13
CA GLU A 64 2.88 -17.41 -13.29
C GLU A 64 3.83 -18.58 -12.96
N TYR A 65 4.78 -18.37 -12.03
CA TYR A 65 5.79 -19.38 -11.68
C TYR A 65 5.44 -20.16 -10.40
N ILE A 66 4.63 -19.59 -9.51
CA ILE A 66 4.32 -20.14 -8.19
C ILE A 66 2.81 -20.28 -8.05
N ASN A 67 2.35 -21.46 -7.63
CA ASN A 67 0.93 -21.68 -7.36
C ASN A 67 0.44 -20.70 -6.29
N GLU A 68 -0.67 -20.04 -6.59
CA GLU A 68 -1.31 -19.00 -5.78
C GLU A 68 -1.46 -19.40 -4.30
N LYS A 69 -1.73 -20.68 -4.02
CA LYS A 69 -1.87 -21.18 -2.65
C LYS A 69 -0.59 -21.00 -1.82
N TYR A 70 0.58 -21.24 -2.41
CA TYR A 70 1.86 -21.05 -1.72
C TYR A 70 2.18 -19.56 -1.54
N LEU A 71 1.79 -18.72 -2.50
CA LEU A 71 1.96 -17.27 -2.40
C LEU A 71 1.14 -16.70 -1.24
N HIS A 72 -0.11 -17.13 -1.07
CA HIS A 72 -0.97 -16.74 0.05
C HIS A 72 -0.40 -17.18 1.40
N TYR A 73 0.11 -18.42 1.51
CA TYR A 73 0.76 -18.87 2.75
C TYR A 73 2.03 -18.09 3.07
N ALA A 74 2.87 -17.83 2.06
CA ALA A 74 4.09 -17.05 2.24
C ALA A 74 3.78 -15.62 2.71
N ALA A 75 2.79 -14.95 2.10
CA ALA A 75 2.34 -13.63 2.50
C ALA A 75 1.80 -13.64 3.94
N GLY A 76 0.94 -14.59 4.29
CA GLY A 76 0.37 -14.71 5.63
C GLY A 76 1.41 -14.95 6.72
N ILE A 77 2.34 -15.90 6.50
CA ILE A 77 3.44 -16.18 7.43
C ILE A 77 4.35 -14.95 7.56
N GLY A 78 4.66 -14.28 6.45
CA GLY A 78 5.44 -13.04 6.45
C GLY A 78 4.79 -11.95 7.29
N PHE A 79 3.49 -11.70 7.12
CA PHE A 79 2.74 -10.72 7.91
C PHE A 79 2.74 -11.06 9.40
N ILE A 80 2.51 -12.33 9.76
CA ILE A 80 2.58 -12.79 11.16
C ILE A 80 3.99 -12.55 11.72
N GLY A 81 5.03 -12.91 10.97
CA GLY A 81 6.42 -12.71 11.36
C GLY A 81 6.76 -11.24 11.62
N ILE A 82 6.35 -10.34 10.72
CA ILE A 82 6.52 -8.90 10.89
C ILE A 82 5.74 -8.40 12.12
N GLY A 83 4.50 -8.86 12.32
CA GLY A 83 3.69 -8.50 13.47
C GLY A 83 4.35 -8.90 14.79
N VAL A 84 4.84 -10.14 14.87
CA VAL A 84 5.57 -10.66 16.04
C VAL A 84 6.86 -9.86 16.28
N TYR A 85 7.65 -9.62 15.23
CA TYR A 85 8.88 -8.82 15.32
C TYR A 85 8.62 -7.41 15.84
N THR A 86 7.56 -6.77 15.34
CA THR A 86 7.14 -5.42 15.74
C THR A 86 6.71 -5.39 17.20
N LEU A 87 5.96 -6.39 17.67
CA LEU A 87 5.58 -6.51 19.08
C LEU A 87 6.79 -6.70 19.99
N TYR A 88 7.77 -7.52 19.60
CA TYR A 88 8.99 -7.71 20.39
C TYR A 88 9.86 -6.44 20.46
N HIS A 89 9.96 -5.67 19.37
CA HIS A 89 10.72 -4.41 19.35
C HIS A 89 9.98 -3.23 19.98
N ALA A 90 8.67 -3.34 20.22
CA ALA A 90 7.88 -2.31 20.87
C ALA A 90 8.04 -2.30 22.41
N HIS A 91 8.74 -3.30 22.98
CA HIS A 91 9.14 -3.36 24.38
C HIS A 91 10.59 -2.88 24.54
#